data_AF-A0A8D2GF11-F1
#
_entry.id   AF-A0A8D2GF11-F1
#
_cell.length_a   1.000
_cell.length_b   1.000
_cell.length_c   1.000
_cell.angle_alpha   90.00
_cell.angle_beta   90.00
_cell.angle_gamma   90.00
#
_symmetry.space_group_name_H-M   'P 1'
#
loop_
_entity.id
_entity.type
_entity.pdbx_description
1 polymer ?
#
loop_
_entity_poly.entity_id
_entity_poly.type
_entity_poly.pdbx_seq_one_letter_code
_entity_poly.pdbx_strand_id
1 'polypeptide(L)'
;MPKNSKVVKRELDDDVTESVKDLLSNEDSADDAFKTSELIVDSPEEKDTDVEEGSEVEDERPAWNSKLQYILAQVGFSVGLGNVWRFPYLCQKNGGGAYLLPYLILLMVIGIPLFFLELSVGQRIRRGSIGVWNYISPKLGGIGFASCVVCYFVALYYNVIIGWSLFYFSQSFQQPLPWDQCPLVKNASHTFVEPECEQSSATTYYWYREALNISSSISESGGLNWKMTICLLAAWVMVCLAMIKGIQSSGKVSMLEPFLLLITISGFIPLSNSVKIFCGQITHNASF
;
A
#
# COMPACT_ATOMS: atom_id res chain seq x y z
N MET A 1 -41.06 27.76 31.02
CA MET A 1 -41.36 27.99 29.59
C MET A 1 -40.10 28.49 28.88
N PRO A 2 -39.74 27.97 27.70
CA PRO A 2 -38.38 28.00 27.17
C PRO A 2 -38.25 28.82 25.88
N LYS A 3 -37.35 29.81 25.79
CA LYS A 3 -36.91 30.40 24.52
C LYS A 3 -35.51 31.02 24.69
N ASN A 4 -34.46 30.34 24.18
CA ASN A 4 -33.29 31.01 23.59
C ASN A 4 -32.25 30.09 22.91
N SER A 5 -32.41 28.77 22.94
CA SER A 5 -31.44 27.85 22.29
C SER A 5 -31.44 27.91 20.75
N LYS A 6 -32.54 28.33 20.10
CA LYS A 6 -32.64 28.38 18.62
C LYS A 6 -31.98 29.61 17.99
N VAL A 7 -31.82 30.71 18.73
CA VAL A 7 -31.24 31.96 18.18
C VAL A 7 -29.71 31.86 18.19
N VAL A 8 -29.14 31.39 19.31
CA VAL A 8 -27.68 31.18 19.45
C VAL A 8 -27.14 30.15 18.45
N LYS A 9 -27.93 29.11 18.14
CA LYS A 9 -27.52 28.10 17.15
C LYS A 9 -27.51 28.65 15.73
N ARG A 10 -28.40 29.59 15.41
CA ARG A 10 -28.48 30.22 14.09
C ARG A 10 -27.31 31.17 13.85
N GLU A 11 -26.96 32.00 14.83
CA GLU A 11 -25.80 32.89 14.76
C GLU A 11 -24.48 32.11 14.61
N LEU A 12 -24.35 30.95 15.28
CA LEU A 12 -23.17 30.09 15.15
C LEU A 12 -23.10 29.34 13.79
N ASP A 13 -24.25 28.89 13.27
CA ASP A 13 -24.31 28.23 11.96
C ASP A 13 -24.05 29.22 10.82
N ASP A 14 -24.52 30.48 10.95
CA ASP A 14 -24.31 31.55 9.96
C ASP A 14 -22.83 32.00 9.92
N ASP A 15 -22.15 32.13 11.08
CA ASP A 15 -20.72 32.49 11.18
C ASP A 15 -19.79 31.40 10.59
N VAL A 16 -20.14 30.12 10.80
CA VAL A 16 -19.42 28.98 10.19
C VAL A 16 -19.63 28.93 8.68
N THR A 17 -20.83 29.24 8.18
CA THR A 17 -21.09 29.24 6.74
C THR A 17 -20.39 30.40 6.02
N GLU A 18 -20.25 31.56 6.67
CA GLU A 18 -19.50 32.70 6.14
C GLU A 18 -17.99 32.38 6.07
N SER A 19 -17.42 31.78 7.12
CA SER A 19 -16.01 31.37 7.13
C SER A 19 -15.67 30.29 6.09
N VAL A 20 -16.58 29.33 5.85
CA VAL A 20 -16.40 28.34 4.76
C VAL A 20 -16.48 28.99 3.38
N LYS A 21 -17.33 30.01 3.21
CA LYS A 21 -17.47 30.73 1.95
C LYS A 21 -16.22 31.55 1.61
N ASP A 22 -15.55 32.10 2.64
CA ASP A 22 -14.27 32.80 2.50
C ASP A 22 -13.09 31.85 2.23
N LEU A 23 -13.16 30.60 2.69
CA LEU A 23 -12.18 29.58 2.31
C LEU A 23 -12.34 29.14 0.85
N LEU A 24 -13.59 28.95 0.39
CA LEU A 24 -13.87 28.58 -1.00
C LEU A 24 -13.52 29.69 -2.00
N SER A 25 -13.74 30.96 -1.65
CA SER A 25 -13.38 32.08 -2.53
C SER A 25 -11.85 32.31 -2.64
N ASN A 26 -11.09 31.97 -1.60
CA ASN A 26 -9.63 31.98 -1.64
C ASN A 26 -9.05 30.79 -2.44
N GLU A 27 -9.76 29.67 -2.51
CA GLU A 27 -9.38 28.52 -3.34
C GLU A 27 -9.59 28.82 -4.83
N ASP A 28 -10.73 29.43 -5.20
CA ASP A 28 -11.03 29.84 -6.59
C ASP A 28 -10.04 30.91 -7.12
N SER A 29 -9.61 31.86 -6.27
CA SER A 29 -8.65 32.89 -6.67
C SER A 29 -7.20 32.40 -6.77
N ALA A 30 -6.83 31.37 -5.99
CA ALA A 30 -5.53 30.70 -6.12
C ALA A 30 -5.46 29.82 -7.39
N ASP A 31 -6.56 29.20 -7.77
CA ASP A 31 -6.67 28.41 -9.00
C ASP A 31 -6.56 29.27 -10.27
N ASP A 32 -7.15 30.48 -10.28
CA ASP A 32 -7.03 31.42 -11.42
C ASP A 32 -5.62 32.02 -11.56
N ALA A 33 -4.95 32.32 -10.44
CA ALA A 33 -3.56 32.79 -10.45
C ALA A 33 -2.57 31.68 -10.89
N PHE A 34 -2.85 30.42 -10.55
CA PHE A 34 -2.05 29.27 -10.97
C PHE A 34 -2.27 28.94 -12.46
N LYS A 35 -3.51 29.05 -12.97
CA LYS A 35 -3.83 28.85 -14.40
C LYS A 35 -3.13 29.85 -15.32
N THR A 36 -2.96 31.08 -14.85
CA THR A 36 -2.23 32.14 -15.56
C THR A 36 -0.73 31.85 -15.67
N SER A 37 -0.18 30.98 -14.80
CA SER A 37 1.24 30.61 -14.81
C SER A 37 1.57 29.41 -15.72
N GLU A 38 0.57 28.65 -16.20
CA GLU A 38 0.77 27.47 -17.07
C GLU A 38 0.60 27.74 -18.57
N LEU A 39 0.31 28.98 -18.99
CA LEU A 39 0.06 29.34 -20.39
C LEU A 39 0.83 30.60 -20.79
N ILE A 40 2.13 30.43 -21.04
CA ILE A 40 2.90 31.32 -21.93
C ILE A 40 3.65 30.42 -22.93
N VAL A 41 3.01 30.16 -24.07
CA VAL A 41 3.69 29.81 -25.32
C VAL A 41 3.19 30.83 -26.35
N ASP A 42 3.99 31.87 -26.54
CA ASP A 42 4.02 32.75 -27.73
C ASP A 42 4.34 31.83 -28.95
N SER A 43 3.78 31.91 -30.16
CA SER A 43 3.26 32.99 -31.01
C SER A 43 2.72 32.34 -32.32
N PRO A 44 2.34 33.06 -33.40
CA PRO A 44 1.30 34.07 -33.60
C PRO A 44 0.16 33.57 -34.54
N GLU A 45 -0.97 34.28 -34.55
CA GLU A 45 -2.06 34.11 -35.53
C GLU A 45 -1.64 34.56 -36.95
N GLU A 46 -1.85 33.72 -37.98
CA GLU A 46 -2.29 34.18 -39.31
C GLU A 46 -2.95 33.05 -40.16
N LYS A 47 -4.25 33.22 -40.41
CA LYS A 47 -5.10 32.90 -41.60
C LYS A 47 -4.88 31.68 -42.53
N ASP A 48 -5.97 30.93 -42.66
CA ASP A 48 -6.56 30.23 -43.84
C ASP A 48 -5.64 29.50 -44.84
N THR A 49 -5.75 28.17 -44.87
CA THR A 49 -6.06 27.42 -46.11
C THR A 49 -6.54 26.00 -45.80
N ASP A 50 -7.67 25.63 -46.39
CA ASP A 50 -8.28 24.29 -46.34
C ASP A 50 -7.36 23.22 -46.94
N VAL A 51 -6.95 22.24 -46.13
CA VAL A 51 -6.50 20.92 -46.60
C VAL A 51 -7.07 19.88 -45.65
N GLU A 52 -7.93 19.00 -46.17
CA GLU A 52 -8.35 17.76 -45.51
C GLU A 52 -7.10 16.93 -45.19
N GLU A 53 -6.74 16.82 -43.92
CA GLU A 53 -5.78 15.84 -43.44
C GLU A 53 -6.44 15.04 -42.32
N GLY A 54 -6.43 13.71 -42.47
CA GLY A 54 -7.18 12.77 -41.65
C GLY A 54 -6.92 13.01 -40.17
N SER A 55 -7.99 12.94 -39.37
CA SER A 55 -7.88 12.96 -37.92
C SER A 55 -7.06 11.75 -37.46
N GLU A 56 -5.75 11.93 -37.37
CA GLU A 56 -4.93 11.22 -36.41
C GLU A 56 -5.59 11.46 -35.06
N VAL A 57 -6.27 10.43 -34.56
CA VAL A 57 -6.62 10.38 -33.14
C VAL A 57 -5.27 10.39 -32.44
N GLU A 58 -4.78 11.57 -32.04
CA GLU A 58 -3.73 11.65 -31.05
C GLU A 58 -4.24 10.84 -29.85
N ASP A 59 -3.65 9.67 -29.61
CA ASP A 59 -3.92 8.86 -28.43
C ASP A 59 -3.50 9.69 -27.20
N GLU A 60 -4.40 10.56 -26.76
CA GLU A 60 -4.21 11.44 -25.62
C GLU A 60 -3.96 10.55 -24.41
N ARG A 61 -2.76 10.68 -23.83
CA ARG A 61 -2.35 9.77 -22.77
C ARG A 61 -3.32 9.82 -21.61
N PRO A 62 -3.66 8.66 -21.01
CA PRO A 62 -4.64 8.63 -19.96
C PRO A 62 -4.17 9.46 -18.76
N ALA A 63 -4.95 10.48 -18.42
CA ALA A 63 -4.71 11.37 -17.29
C ALA A 63 -5.45 10.89 -16.04
N TRP A 64 -5.01 11.38 -14.87
CA TRP A 64 -5.72 11.18 -13.61
C TRP A 64 -6.95 12.08 -13.55
N ASN A 65 -8.08 11.58 -13.04
CA ASN A 65 -9.31 12.37 -12.95
C ASN A 65 -9.24 13.47 -11.88
N SER A 66 -8.31 13.36 -10.91
CA SER A 66 -8.10 14.37 -9.86
C SER A 66 -6.70 14.28 -9.26
N LYS A 67 -6.17 15.42 -8.82
CA LYS A 67 -4.88 15.54 -8.11
C LYS A 67 -4.84 14.71 -6.83
N LEU A 68 -5.97 14.59 -6.12
CA LEU A 68 -6.05 13.72 -4.94
C LEU A 68 -5.93 12.25 -5.30
N GLN A 69 -6.47 11.81 -6.44
CA GLN A 69 -6.31 10.42 -6.92
C GLN A 69 -4.84 10.10 -7.16
N TYR A 70 -4.13 11.03 -7.77
CA TYR A 70 -2.70 10.91 -8.00
C TYR A 70 -1.92 10.83 -6.69
N ILE A 71 -2.14 11.75 -5.75
CA ILE A 71 -1.43 11.76 -4.47
C ILE A 71 -1.70 10.47 -3.67
N LEU A 72 -2.98 10.05 -3.58
CA LEU A 72 -3.35 8.82 -2.87
C LEU A 72 -2.73 7.58 -3.52
N ALA A 73 -2.66 7.51 -4.85
CA ALA A 73 -1.97 6.42 -5.54
C ALA A 73 -0.46 6.39 -5.20
N GLN A 74 0.20 7.54 -5.13
CA GLN A 74 1.62 7.59 -4.75
C GLN A 74 1.86 7.24 -3.28
N VAL A 75 0.97 7.65 -2.38
CA VAL A 75 1.02 7.24 -0.97
C VAL A 75 0.79 5.74 -0.84
N GLY A 76 -0.21 5.18 -1.53
CA GLY A 76 -0.47 3.73 -1.54
C GLY A 76 0.73 2.93 -2.05
N PHE A 77 1.35 3.37 -3.15
CA PHE A 77 2.57 2.74 -3.67
C PHE A 77 3.75 2.81 -2.69
N SER A 78 3.86 3.91 -1.93
CA SER A 78 4.94 4.12 -0.95
C SER A 78 4.73 3.32 0.34
N VAL A 79 3.48 3.05 0.71
CA VAL A 79 3.13 2.31 1.93
C VAL A 79 2.87 0.83 1.60
N GLY A 80 3.96 0.07 1.46
CA GLY A 80 3.88 -1.37 1.22
C GLY A 80 3.84 -2.22 2.49
N LEU A 81 3.56 -3.52 2.30
CA LEU A 81 3.62 -4.55 3.36
C LEU A 81 4.95 -4.59 4.13
N GLY A 82 6.04 -4.11 3.51
CA GLY A 82 7.35 -3.98 4.17
C GLY A 82 7.31 -3.06 5.40
N ASN A 83 6.46 -2.04 5.42
CA ASN A 83 6.33 -1.16 6.59
C ASN A 83 5.66 -1.87 7.77
N VAL A 84 4.85 -2.92 7.51
CA VAL A 84 4.12 -3.66 8.54
C VAL A 84 5.02 -4.63 9.31
N TRP A 85 5.88 -5.38 8.61
CA TRP A 85 6.71 -6.41 9.28
C TRP A 85 8.22 -6.13 9.23
N ARG A 86 8.73 -5.57 8.13
CA ARG A 86 10.19 -5.45 7.91
C ARG A 86 10.76 -4.28 8.70
N PHE A 87 10.07 -3.15 8.70
CA PHE A 87 10.49 -1.98 9.47
C PHE A 87 10.54 -2.27 10.99
N PRO A 88 9.49 -2.82 11.64
CA PRO A 88 9.57 -3.17 13.06
C PRO A 88 10.66 -4.20 13.35
N TYR A 89 10.82 -5.21 12.49
CA TYR A 89 11.86 -6.23 12.65
C TYR A 89 13.28 -5.62 12.63
N LEU A 90 13.58 -4.76 11.66
CA LEU A 90 14.87 -4.07 11.56
C LEU A 90 15.10 -3.11 12.73
N CYS A 91 14.07 -2.36 13.11
CA CYS A 91 14.10 -1.45 14.25
C CYS A 91 14.47 -2.22 15.52
N GLN A 92 13.77 -3.32 15.82
CA GLN A 92 14.05 -4.15 17.00
C GLN A 92 15.47 -4.75 16.98
N LYS A 93 15.91 -5.26 15.82
CA LYS A 93 17.24 -5.88 15.69
C LYS A 93 18.39 -4.88 15.82
N ASN A 94 18.19 -3.63 15.39
CA ASN A 94 19.23 -2.60 15.30
C ASN A 94 19.19 -1.58 16.45
N GLY A 95 18.75 -1.99 17.65
CA GLY A 95 18.75 -1.11 18.83
C GLY A 95 17.42 -0.40 19.11
N GLY A 96 16.30 -0.92 18.61
CA GLY A 96 14.96 -0.41 18.84
C GLY A 96 14.83 1.05 18.40
N GLY A 97 14.33 1.91 19.30
CA GLY A 97 14.13 3.33 19.02
C GLY A 97 15.39 4.09 18.56
N ALA A 98 16.60 3.63 18.90
CA ALA A 98 17.84 4.27 18.46
C ALA A 98 18.04 4.17 16.93
N TYR A 99 17.50 3.13 16.29
CA TYR A 99 17.54 2.95 14.83
C TYR A 99 16.77 4.06 14.08
N LEU A 100 15.81 4.72 14.74
CA LEU A 100 14.99 5.76 14.12
C LEU A 100 15.83 7.00 13.76
N LEU A 101 16.86 7.32 14.52
CA LEU A 101 17.70 8.50 14.25
C LEU A 101 18.45 8.39 12.91
N PRO A 102 19.27 7.34 12.64
CA PRO A 102 19.90 7.20 11.32
C PRO A 102 18.89 6.97 10.20
N TYR A 103 17.76 6.30 10.48
CA TYR A 103 16.67 6.14 9.52
C TYR A 103 16.10 7.49 9.05
N LEU A 104 15.78 8.40 9.98
CA LEU A 104 15.26 9.73 9.65
C LEU A 104 16.30 10.59 8.92
N ILE A 105 17.58 10.53 9.32
CA ILE A 105 18.65 11.27 8.62
C ILE A 105 18.77 10.80 7.17
N LEU A 106 18.84 9.48 6.94
CA LEU A 106 18.93 8.94 5.57
C LEU A 106 17.66 9.20 4.76
N LEU A 107 16.49 9.20 5.39
CA LEU A 107 15.22 9.58 4.74
C LEU A 107 15.27 11.03 4.25
N MET A 108 15.74 11.96 5.09
CA MET A 108 15.82 13.38 4.72
C MET A 108 16.90 13.67 3.68
N VAL A 109 18.06 13.02 3.77
CA VAL A 109 19.23 13.31 2.90
C VAL A 109 19.16 12.57 1.57
N ILE A 110 18.63 11.34 1.55
CA ILE A 110 18.63 10.48 0.36
C ILE A 110 17.20 10.21 -0.12
N GLY A 111 16.31 9.82 0.78
CA GLY A 111 14.95 9.41 0.42
C GLY A 111 14.13 10.52 -0.25
N ILE A 112 13.92 11.64 0.45
CA ILE A 112 13.11 12.76 -0.05
C ILE A 112 13.68 13.37 -1.33
N PRO A 113 15.00 13.66 -1.44
CA PRO A 113 15.56 14.22 -2.67
C PRO A 113 15.45 13.29 -3.87
N LEU A 114 15.68 11.99 -3.71
CA LEU A 114 15.54 11.02 -4.81
C LEU A 114 14.08 10.89 -5.25
N PHE A 115 13.16 10.80 -4.30
CA PHE A 115 11.72 10.73 -4.61
C PHE A 115 11.25 11.98 -5.36
N PHE A 116 11.65 13.17 -4.90
CA PHE A 116 11.32 14.42 -5.57
C PHE A 116 11.90 14.51 -6.98
N LEU A 117 13.16 14.10 -7.16
CA LEU A 117 13.82 14.06 -8.47
C LEU A 117 13.04 13.15 -9.43
N GLU A 118 12.68 11.95 -9.01
CA GLU A 118 11.97 10.98 -9.85
C GLU A 118 10.59 11.49 -10.27
N LEU A 119 9.83 12.09 -9.35
CA LEU A 119 8.54 12.71 -9.68
C LEU A 119 8.71 13.88 -10.66
N SER A 120 9.68 14.77 -10.41
CA SER A 120 9.91 15.94 -11.26
C SER A 120 10.33 15.56 -12.67
N VAL A 121 11.23 14.60 -12.81
CA VAL A 121 11.68 14.09 -14.12
C VAL A 121 10.54 13.39 -14.85
N GLY A 122 9.75 12.57 -14.15
CA GLY A 122 8.57 11.90 -14.73
C GLY A 122 7.53 12.88 -15.26
N GLN A 123 7.24 13.95 -14.51
CA GLN A 123 6.28 14.99 -14.91
C GLN A 123 6.80 15.86 -16.07
N ARG A 124 8.10 16.16 -16.10
CA ARG A 124 8.72 17.00 -17.14
C ARG A 124 8.84 16.28 -18.48
N ILE A 125 9.36 15.05 -18.47
CA ILE A 125 9.66 14.32 -19.72
C ILE A 125 8.40 13.61 -20.25
N ARG A 126 7.44 13.29 -19.37
CA ARG A 126 6.20 12.57 -19.71
C ARG A 126 6.53 11.38 -20.60
N ARG A 127 7.34 10.43 -20.14
CA ARG A 127 7.62 9.14 -20.80
C ARG A 127 7.72 8.03 -19.75
N GLY A 128 7.56 6.77 -20.16
CA GLY A 128 7.82 5.63 -19.28
C GLY A 128 9.31 5.51 -18.91
N SER A 129 9.64 4.70 -17.90
CA SER A 129 11.00 4.58 -17.35
C SER A 129 12.09 4.39 -18.42
N ILE A 130 11.91 3.45 -19.36
CA ILE A 130 12.85 3.23 -20.48
C ILE A 130 12.98 4.46 -21.38
N GLY A 131 11.85 5.11 -21.69
CA GLY A 131 11.82 6.29 -22.54
C GLY A 131 12.45 7.53 -21.92
N VAL A 132 12.38 7.67 -20.59
CA VAL A 132 13.04 8.75 -19.82
C VAL A 132 14.55 8.63 -19.91
N TRP A 133 15.09 7.45 -19.59
CA TRP A 133 16.54 7.23 -19.61
C TRP A 133 17.12 7.35 -21.02
N ASN A 134 16.42 6.85 -22.04
CA ASN A 134 16.83 6.99 -23.43
C ASN A 134 16.77 8.45 -23.92
N TYR A 135 15.83 9.26 -23.41
CA TYR A 135 15.74 10.70 -23.71
C TYR A 135 16.90 11.49 -23.12
N ILE A 136 17.32 11.18 -21.88
CA ILE A 136 18.45 11.85 -21.22
C ILE A 136 19.77 11.47 -21.90
N SER A 137 20.00 10.18 -22.11
CA SER A 137 21.15 9.69 -22.87
C SER A 137 20.90 8.29 -23.38
N PRO A 138 21.13 8.01 -24.67
CA PRO A 138 20.93 6.67 -25.24
C PRO A 138 21.82 5.60 -24.60
N LYS A 139 22.98 6.00 -24.03
CA LYS A 139 23.86 5.08 -23.29
C LYS A 139 23.31 4.67 -21.93
N LEU A 140 22.43 5.48 -21.34
CA LEU A 140 21.80 5.22 -20.04
C LEU A 140 20.48 4.43 -20.15
N GLY A 141 20.03 4.09 -21.37
CA GLY A 141 18.80 3.31 -21.58
C GLY A 141 18.76 1.97 -20.84
N GLY A 142 19.93 1.37 -20.55
CA GLY A 142 20.04 0.16 -19.74
C GLY A 142 19.49 0.29 -18.32
N ILE A 143 19.45 1.50 -17.73
CA ILE A 143 18.88 1.75 -16.40
C ILE A 143 17.38 1.50 -16.40
N GLY A 144 16.67 1.95 -17.45
CA GLY A 144 15.24 1.71 -17.60
C GLY A 144 14.92 0.22 -17.77
N PHE A 145 15.74 -0.50 -18.55
CA PHE A 145 15.59 -1.94 -18.70
C PHE A 145 15.85 -2.69 -17.38
N ALA A 146 16.90 -2.32 -16.64
CA ALA A 146 17.19 -2.90 -15.33
C ALA A 146 16.05 -2.66 -14.33
N SER A 147 15.44 -1.46 -14.34
CA SER A 147 14.25 -1.15 -13.54
C SER A 147 13.08 -2.08 -13.87
N CYS A 148 12.80 -2.35 -15.15
CA CYS A 148 11.77 -3.30 -15.55
C CYS A 148 12.05 -4.73 -15.05
N VAL A 149 13.30 -5.20 -15.14
CA VAL A 149 13.70 -6.53 -14.66
C VAL A 149 13.52 -6.64 -13.14
N VAL A 150 13.93 -5.60 -12.38
CA VAL A 150 13.72 -5.55 -10.92
C VAL A 150 12.23 -5.58 -10.59
N CYS A 151 11.42 -4.76 -11.26
CA CYS A 151 9.95 -4.76 -11.06
C CYS A 151 9.33 -6.13 -11.35
N TYR A 152 9.82 -6.85 -12.37
CA TYR A 152 9.37 -8.20 -12.67
C TYR A 152 9.68 -9.18 -11.52
N PHE A 153 10.92 -9.23 -11.03
CA PHE A 153 11.26 -10.09 -9.89
C PHE A 153 10.49 -9.74 -8.63
N VAL A 154 10.31 -8.45 -8.35
CA VAL A 154 9.48 -7.96 -7.24
C VAL A 154 8.04 -8.45 -7.40
N ALA A 155 7.45 -8.30 -8.58
CA ALA A 155 6.09 -8.78 -8.85
C ALA A 155 5.96 -10.30 -8.62
N LEU A 156 6.96 -11.11 -9.00
CA LEU A 156 6.93 -12.56 -8.80
C LEU A 156 6.76 -12.94 -7.32
N TYR A 157 7.62 -12.45 -6.44
CA TYR A 157 7.56 -12.87 -5.03
C TYR A 157 6.45 -12.16 -4.24
N TYR A 158 6.09 -10.92 -4.58
CA TYR A 158 4.97 -10.24 -3.92
C TYR A 158 3.64 -10.92 -4.22
N ASN A 159 3.44 -11.43 -5.45
CA ASN A 159 2.24 -12.22 -5.77
C ASN A 159 2.15 -13.51 -4.96
N VAL A 160 3.29 -14.12 -4.59
CA VAL A 160 3.29 -15.27 -3.67
C VAL A 160 2.76 -14.89 -2.29
N ILE A 161 3.14 -13.73 -1.75
CA ILE A 161 2.64 -13.25 -0.46
C ILE A 161 1.13 -12.94 -0.52
N ILE A 162 0.66 -12.35 -1.62
CA ILE A 162 -0.78 -12.15 -1.84
C ILE A 162 -1.50 -13.51 -1.87
N GLY A 163 -0.92 -14.52 -2.54
CA GLY A 163 -1.43 -15.89 -2.54
C GLY A 163 -1.54 -16.48 -1.12
N TRP A 164 -0.53 -16.30 -0.28
CA TRP A 164 -0.58 -16.71 1.13
C TRP A 164 -1.70 -16.00 1.90
N SER A 165 -1.87 -14.70 1.66
CA SER A 165 -2.92 -13.90 2.29
C SER A 165 -4.32 -14.39 1.89
N LEU A 166 -4.53 -14.71 0.61
CA LEU A 166 -5.78 -15.30 0.11
C LEU A 166 -6.07 -16.67 0.70
N PHE A 167 -5.03 -17.49 0.85
CA PHE A 167 -5.14 -18.79 1.51
C PHE A 167 -5.66 -18.61 2.95
N TYR A 168 -5.00 -17.79 3.77
CA TYR A 168 -5.44 -17.53 5.15
C TYR A 168 -6.82 -16.85 5.22
N PHE A 169 -7.13 -15.95 4.29
CA PHE A 169 -8.44 -15.33 4.19
C PHE A 169 -9.54 -16.38 3.98
N SER A 170 -9.33 -17.33 3.06
CA SER A 170 -10.28 -18.42 2.81
C SER A 170 -10.49 -19.33 4.03
N GLN A 171 -9.43 -19.57 4.81
CA GLN A 171 -9.48 -20.41 6.01
C GLN A 171 -10.12 -19.69 7.22
N SER A 172 -10.23 -18.37 7.19
CA SER A 172 -10.80 -17.57 8.28
C SER A 172 -12.34 -17.67 8.39
N PHE A 173 -13.01 -18.27 7.40
CA PHE A 173 -14.46 -18.48 7.42
C PHE A 173 -14.91 -19.70 8.25
N GLN A 174 -13.98 -20.39 8.92
CA GLN A 174 -14.25 -21.59 9.71
C GLN A 174 -14.17 -21.27 11.23
N GLN A 175 -15.07 -21.89 12.02
CA GLN A 175 -15.00 -21.90 13.47
C GLN A 175 -14.99 -23.35 13.97
N PRO A 176 -13.99 -23.79 14.77
CA PRO A 176 -12.80 -23.06 15.23
C PRO A 176 -11.80 -22.77 14.10
N LEU A 177 -10.86 -21.84 14.33
CA LEU A 177 -9.82 -21.54 13.34
C LEU A 177 -8.84 -22.71 13.21
N PRO A 178 -8.35 -23.05 12.00
CA PRO A 178 -7.46 -24.20 11.81
C PRO A 178 -6.11 -24.15 12.54
N TRP A 179 -5.67 -22.96 12.95
CA TRP A 179 -4.42 -22.73 13.69
C TRP A 179 -4.65 -22.37 15.16
N ASP A 180 -5.86 -22.60 15.69
CA ASP A 180 -6.21 -22.33 17.08
C ASP A 180 -5.60 -23.35 18.05
N GLN A 181 -5.62 -24.64 17.67
CA GLN A 181 -5.17 -25.74 18.52
C GLN A 181 -4.27 -26.73 17.78
N CYS A 182 -3.37 -27.38 18.51
CA CYS A 182 -2.54 -28.45 17.97
C CYS A 182 -3.38 -29.70 17.65
N PRO A 183 -3.13 -30.37 16.51
CA PRO A 183 -3.84 -31.59 16.17
C PRO A 183 -3.50 -32.73 17.12
N LEU A 184 -4.49 -33.57 17.39
CA LEU A 184 -4.35 -34.78 18.20
C LEU A 184 -4.10 -35.99 17.29
N VAL A 185 -2.99 -36.68 17.51
CA VAL A 185 -2.67 -37.93 16.82
C VAL A 185 -3.18 -39.10 17.65
N LYS A 186 -3.93 -39.99 17.00
CA LYS A 186 -4.43 -41.23 17.62
C LYS A 186 -3.55 -42.40 17.18
N ASN A 187 -2.81 -42.98 18.12
CA ASN A 187 -2.20 -44.30 17.94
C ASN A 187 -3.06 -45.34 18.68
N ALA A 188 -2.97 -46.63 18.30
CA ALA A 188 -3.94 -47.70 18.55
C ALA A 188 -4.69 -47.71 19.90
N SER A 189 -4.08 -47.25 21.00
CA SER A 189 -4.71 -47.10 22.32
C SER A 189 -4.52 -45.73 23.00
N HIS A 190 -3.74 -44.80 22.42
CA HIS A 190 -3.34 -43.55 23.06
C HIS A 190 -3.55 -42.36 22.11
N THR A 191 -4.22 -41.31 22.61
CA THR A 191 -4.32 -40.02 21.91
C THR A 191 -3.30 -39.06 22.51
N PHE A 192 -2.38 -38.54 21.71
CA PHE A 192 -1.39 -37.56 22.15
C PHE A 192 -1.36 -36.35 21.21
N VAL A 193 -0.87 -35.22 21.70
CA VAL A 193 -0.71 -34.00 20.90
C VAL A 193 0.50 -34.18 19.99
N GLU A 194 0.41 -33.70 18.74
CA GLU A 194 1.56 -33.74 17.82
C GLU A 194 2.80 -33.08 18.47
N PRO A 195 3.89 -33.84 18.72
CA PRO A 195 5.04 -33.34 19.48
C PRO A 195 5.74 -32.15 18.82
N GLU A 196 5.75 -32.10 17.49
CA GLU A 196 6.30 -30.95 16.76
C GLU A 196 5.46 -29.67 16.98
N CYS A 197 4.14 -29.81 17.11
CA CYS A 197 3.24 -28.70 17.39
C CYS A 197 3.39 -28.21 18.83
N GLU A 198 3.54 -29.13 19.78
CA GLU A 198 3.74 -28.82 21.20
C GLU A 198 5.07 -28.08 21.45
N GLN A 199 6.15 -28.47 20.77
CA GLN A 199 7.45 -27.81 20.89
C GLN A 199 7.47 -26.40 20.27
N SER A 200 6.67 -26.18 19.23
CA SER A 200 6.61 -24.90 18.51
C SER A 200 5.39 -24.08 18.94
N SER A 201 4.31 -24.13 18.17
CA SER A 201 2.99 -23.58 18.46
C SER A 201 2.02 -24.00 17.37
N ALA A 202 0.71 -23.99 17.65
CA ALA A 202 -0.33 -24.32 16.68
C ALA A 202 -0.24 -23.51 15.37
N THR A 203 0.05 -22.20 15.47
CA THR A 203 0.20 -21.31 14.33
C THR A 203 1.45 -21.60 13.50
N THR A 204 2.58 -21.86 14.17
CA THR A 204 3.84 -22.19 13.50
C THR A 204 3.74 -23.55 12.81
N TYR A 205 3.20 -24.55 13.50
CA TYR A 205 2.95 -25.88 12.94
C TYR A 205 2.03 -25.80 11.72
N TYR A 206 0.91 -25.09 11.83
CA TYR A 206 -0.02 -24.92 10.70
C TYR A 206 0.66 -24.27 9.50
N TRP A 207 1.47 -23.23 9.70
CA TRP A 207 2.18 -22.56 8.61
C TRP A 207 3.17 -23.49 7.89
N TYR A 208 4.05 -24.16 8.64
CA TYR A 208 5.13 -24.94 8.04
C TYR A 208 4.69 -26.32 7.54
N ARG A 209 3.76 -27.00 8.25
CA ARG A 209 3.35 -28.37 7.93
C ARG A 209 2.07 -28.44 7.09
N GLU A 210 1.04 -27.65 7.42
CA GLU A 210 -0.25 -27.76 6.75
C GLU A 210 -0.36 -26.80 5.55
N ALA A 211 0.03 -25.54 5.71
CA ALA A 211 -0.11 -24.52 4.67
C ALA A 211 0.99 -24.64 3.61
N LEU A 212 2.27 -24.56 4.00
CA LEU A 212 3.39 -24.65 3.09
C LEU A 212 3.72 -26.10 2.71
N ASN A 213 3.68 -27.02 3.68
CA ASN A 213 4.21 -28.37 3.58
C ASN A 213 5.70 -28.36 3.17
N ILE A 214 6.54 -27.75 4.03
CA ILE A 214 7.96 -27.50 3.76
C ILE A 214 8.79 -28.80 3.79
N SER A 215 9.75 -28.92 2.85
CA SER A 215 10.75 -29.99 2.85
C SER A 215 11.89 -29.73 3.83
N SER A 216 12.69 -30.77 4.11
CA SER A 216 13.80 -30.69 5.07
C SER A 216 14.98 -29.85 4.57
N SER A 217 15.15 -29.76 3.25
CA SER A 217 16.25 -29.10 2.58
C SER A 217 15.81 -28.49 1.26
N ILE A 218 16.47 -27.41 0.86
CA ILE A 218 16.23 -26.72 -0.43
C ILE A 218 16.57 -27.61 -1.64
N SER A 219 17.44 -28.60 -1.47
CA SER A 219 17.80 -29.56 -2.52
C SER A 219 16.70 -30.60 -2.77
N GLU A 220 15.79 -30.79 -1.81
CA GLU A 220 14.65 -31.68 -1.93
C GLU A 220 13.42 -30.85 -2.32
N SER A 221 13.16 -30.75 -3.62
CA SER A 221 11.89 -30.19 -4.08
C SER A 221 10.78 -31.21 -3.82
N GLY A 222 9.90 -30.91 -2.87
CA GLY A 222 8.64 -31.62 -2.73
C GLY A 222 7.76 -31.47 -3.99
N GLY A 223 6.63 -32.17 -4.02
CA GLY A 223 5.61 -31.97 -5.05
C GLY A 223 4.99 -30.57 -5.00
N LEU A 224 4.24 -30.21 -6.05
CA LEU A 224 3.49 -28.95 -6.08
C LEU A 224 2.35 -28.97 -5.05
N ASN A 225 2.38 -28.02 -4.11
CA ASN A 225 1.26 -27.80 -3.19
C ASN A 225 0.09 -27.18 -3.95
N TRP A 226 -0.92 -28.00 -4.26
CA TRP A 226 -2.05 -27.59 -5.08
C TRP A 226 -2.91 -26.49 -4.43
N LYS A 227 -3.07 -26.51 -3.10
CA LYS A 227 -3.78 -25.45 -2.36
C LYS A 227 -3.11 -24.10 -2.60
N MET A 228 -1.79 -24.05 -2.46
CA MET A 228 -1.02 -22.82 -2.63
C MET A 228 -0.95 -22.37 -4.09
N THR A 229 -0.90 -23.33 -5.03
CA THR A 229 -0.86 -23.04 -6.47
C THR A 229 -2.16 -22.40 -6.94
N ILE A 230 -3.32 -22.86 -6.47
CA ILE A 230 -4.61 -22.23 -6.78
C ILE A 230 -4.66 -20.80 -6.23
N CYS A 231 -4.25 -20.58 -4.98
CA CYS A 231 -4.23 -19.25 -4.39
C CYS A 231 -3.29 -18.29 -5.12
N LEU A 232 -2.15 -18.78 -5.61
CA LEU A 232 -1.23 -18.02 -6.46
C LEU A 232 -1.87 -17.66 -7.81
N LEU A 233 -2.54 -18.61 -8.47
CA LEU A 233 -3.27 -18.35 -9.71
C LEU A 233 -4.36 -17.28 -9.49
N ALA A 234 -5.12 -17.38 -8.41
CA ALA A 234 -6.12 -16.40 -8.04
C ALA A 234 -5.51 -15.01 -7.79
N ALA A 235 -4.35 -14.93 -7.13
CA ALA A 235 -3.62 -13.66 -6.94
C ALA A 235 -3.26 -13.02 -8.28
N TRP A 236 -2.69 -13.78 -9.22
CA TRP A 236 -2.38 -13.29 -10.56
C TRP A 236 -3.61 -12.83 -11.32
N VAL A 237 -4.71 -13.59 -11.28
CA VAL A 237 -5.97 -13.20 -11.92
C VAL A 237 -6.49 -11.89 -11.35
N MET A 238 -6.51 -11.71 -10.02
CA MET A 238 -6.94 -10.46 -9.39
C MET A 238 -6.06 -9.27 -9.80
N VAL A 239 -4.73 -9.44 -9.81
CA VAL A 239 -3.81 -8.38 -10.24
C VAL A 239 -4.04 -8.03 -11.71
N CYS A 240 -4.17 -9.03 -12.58
CA CYS A 240 -4.49 -8.81 -13.99
C CYS A 240 -5.81 -8.03 -14.13
N LEU A 241 -6.88 -8.48 -13.46
CA LEU A 241 -8.19 -7.81 -13.49
C LEU A 241 -8.12 -6.35 -13.01
N ALA A 242 -7.36 -6.06 -11.94
CA ALA A 242 -7.16 -4.71 -11.44
C ALA A 242 -6.44 -3.80 -12.46
N MET A 243 -5.56 -4.39 -13.29
CA MET A 243 -4.72 -3.69 -14.26
C MET A 243 -5.30 -3.58 -15.67
N ILE A 244 -6.35 -4.36 -16.04
CA ILE A 244 -6.91 -4.40 -17.41
C ILE A 244 -7.26 -3.01 -17.97
N LYS A 245 -7.79 -2.12 -17.13
CA LYS A 245 -8.18 -0.75 -17.51
C LYS A 245 -7.11 0.31 -17.17
N GLY A 246 -5.90 -0.12 -16.83
CA GLY A 246 -4.77 0.74 -16.49
C GLY A 246 -5.09 1.73 -15.37
N ILE A 247 -4.66 2.98 -15.58
CA ILE A 247 -4.69 4.05 -14.57
C ILE A 247 -6.11 4.45 -14.15
N GLN A 248 -7.11 4.30 -15.03
CA GLN A 248 -8.50 4.67 -14.74
C GLN A 248 -9.22 3.68 -13.80
N SER A 249 -8.77 2.43 -13.74
CA SER A 249 -9.25 1.42 -12.80
C SER A 249 -8.41 1.39 -11.53
N SER A 250 -7.08 1.37 -11.69
CA SER A 250 -6.13 1.36 -10.57
C SER A 250 -6.30 2.57 -9.66
N GLY A 251 -6.62 3.76 -10.20
CA GLY A 251 -6.86 4.95 -9.39
C GLY A 251 -8.05 4.87 -8.45
N LYS A 252 -9.09 4.09 -8.79
CA LYS A 252 -10.24 3.88 -7.89
C LYS A 252 -9.90 2.92 -6.76
N VAL A 253 -9.15 1.87 -7.06
CA VAL A 253 -8.71 0.86 -6.08
C VAL A 253 -7.68 1.46 -5.12
N SER A 254 -6.77 2.29 -5.63
CA SER A 254 -5.72 2.94 -4.84
C SER A 254 -6.25 3.91 -3.79
N MET A 255 -7.47 4.45 -3.99
CA MET A 255 -8.13 5.25 -2.95
C MET A 255 -8.40 4.45 -1.67
N LEU A 256 -8.68 3.16 -1.79
CA LEU A 256 -9.19 2.33 -0.69
C LEU A 256 -8.07 1.85 0.26
N GLU A 257 -6.86 1.67 -0.27
CA GLU A 257 -5.71 1.09 0.42
C GLU A 257 -5.25 1.85 1.69
N PRO A 258 -5.06 3.19 1.67
CA PRO A 258 -4.71 3.93 2.88
C PRO A 258 -5.79 3.89 3.96
N PHE A 259 -7.08 3.81 3.58
CA PHE A 259 -8.16 3.68 4.55
C PHE A 259 -8.18 2.30 5.21
N LEU A 260 -7.90 1.22 4.47
CA LEU A 260 -7.77 -0.13 5.04
C LEU A 260 -6.64 -0.21 6.06
N LEU A 261 -5.51 0.45 5.79
CA LEU A 261 -4.39 0.54 6.74
C LEU A 261 -4.79 1.32 8.01
N LEU A 262 -5.51 2.43 7.88
CA LEU A 262 -6.02 3.15 9.04
C LEU A 262 -7.03 2.32 9.85
N ILE A 263 -7.88 1.54 9.20
CA ILE A 263 -8.84 0.64 9.87
C ILE A 263 -8.10 -0.47 10.63
N THR A 264 -7.08 -1.09 10.04
CA THR A 264 -6.28 -2.10 10.74
C THR A 264 -5.56 -1.49 11.95
N ILE A 265 -4.88 -0.36 11.78
CA ILE A 265 -4.17 0.33 12.89
C ILE A 265 -5.16 0.73 13.99
N SER A 266 -6.31 1.32 13.63
CA SER A 266 -7.36 1.68 14.59
C SER A 266 -8.08 0.50 15.22
N GLY A 267 -8.03 -0.69 14.63
CA GLY A 267 -8.47 -1.95 15.25
C GLY A 267 -7.43 -2.54 16.21
N PHE A 268 -6.13 -2.29 15.99
CA PHE A 268 -5.05 -2.67 16.90
C PHE A 268 -4.94 -1.76 18.13
N ILE A 269 -5.25 -0.46 18.00
CA ILE A 269 -5.23 0.51 19.10
C ILE A 269 -6.17 0.14 20.28
N PRO A 270 -7.43 -0.31 20.08
CA PRO A 270 -8.28 -0.75 21.19
C PRO A 270 -7.80 -2.07 21.81
N LEU A 271 -7.07 -2.91 21.08
CA LEU A 271 -6.44 -4.12 21.64
C LEU A 271 -5.25 -3.77 22.56
N SER A 272 -4.52 -2.69 22.25
CA SER A 272 -3.44 -2.16 23.09
C SER A 272 -3.90 -1.65 24.46
N ASN A 273 -5.18 -1.26 24.62
CA ASN A 273 -5.73 -0.97 25.95
C ASN A 273 -5.81 -2.22 26.85
N SER A 274 -5.78 -3.44 26.29
CA SER A 274 -5.63 -4.68 27.07
C SER A 274 -4.19 -4.92 27.54
N VAL A 275 -3.19 -4.24 26.96
CA VAL A 275 -1.78 -4.29 27.43
C VAL A 275 -1.58 -3.47 28.71
N LYS A 276 -2.42 -2.44 28.96
CA LYS A 276 -2.43 -1.74 30.26
C LYS A 276 -2.90 -2.64 31.41
N ILE A 277 -3.75 -3.63 31.15
CA ILE A 277 -4.15 -4.63 32.14
C ILE A 277 -3.00 -5.59 32.44
N PHE A 278 -2.22 -5.99 31.42
CA PHE A 278 -1.06 -6.88 31.61
C PHE A 278 0.13 -6.17 32.28
N CYS A 279 0.34 -4.88 32.00
CA CYS A 279 1.43 -4.10 32.62
C CYS A 279 1.10 -3.69 34.07
N GLY A 280 -0.19 -3.52 34.42
CA GLY A 280 -0.63 -3.26 35.80
C GLY A 280 -0.42 -4.42 36.77
N GLN A 281 -0.26 -5.65 36.25
CA GLN A 281 -0.05 -6.85 37.07
C GLN A 281 1.43 -7.11 37.41
N ILE A 282 2.37 -6.49 36.69
CA ILE A 282 3.81 -6.57 36.98
C ILE A 282 4.21 -5.61 38.11
N THR A 283 3.52 -4.48 38.27
CA THR A 283 3.77 -3.55 39.38
C THR A 283 3.23 -4.01 40.74
N HIS A 284 2.34 -5.01 40.79
CA HIS A 284 1.77 -5.50 42.05
C HIS A 284 2.51 -6.71 42.64
N ASN A 285 3.48 -7.28 41.91
CA ASN A 285 4.28 -8.44 42.34
C ASN A 285 5.75 -8.10 42.63
N ALA A 286 6.09 -6.80 42.69
CA ALA A 286 7.38 -6.26 43.13
C ALA A 286 7.23 -5.46 44.43
N SER A 287 6.39 -5.94 45.33
CA SER A 287 6.30 -5.45 46.72
C SER A 287 6.09 -6.64 47.64
N PHE A 288 7.14 -7.45 47.78
CA PHE A 288 7.60 -8.10 49.01
C PHE A 288 9.04 -8.59 48.80
#